data_AF-A0A2H6FSK5-F1
#
_entry.id   AF-A0A2H6FSK5-F1
#
_cell.length_a   1.000
_cell.length_b   1.000
_cell.length_c   1.000
_cell.angle_alpha   90.00
_cell.angle_beta   90.00
_cell.angle_gamma   90.00
#
_symmetry.space_group_name_H-M   'P 1'
#
loop_
_entity.id
_entity.type
_entity.pdbx_description
1 polymer ?
#
loop_
_entity_poly.entity_id
_entity_poly.type
_entity_poly.pdbx_seq_one_letter_code
_entity_poly.pdbx_strand_id
1 'polypeptide(L)'
;MSRADPEDLYMWVKQQAKLNISTIKTRLTDDKKKIKENIVRILAGKGKPENVLQDAEHVFEASKYGTYFVTTDMRILKRQTDLLQDCNVFIVKPSEMLNIYRDYKNT
;
A
#
# COMPACT_ATOMS: atom_id res chain seq x y z
N MET A 1 -23.27 17.46 -39.79
CA MET A 1 -23.07 17.11 -38.37
C MET A 1 -21.67 17.53 -37.97
N SER A 2 -21.54 18.58 -37.16
CA SER A 2 -20.24 19.05 -36.64
C SER A 2 -19.72 18.02 -35.62
N ARG A 3 -18.45 17.61 -35.73
CA ARG A 3 -17.81 16.79 -34.70
C ARG A 3 -17.69 17.65 -33.44
N ALA A 4 -18.08 17.11 -32.29
CA ALA A 4 -17.86 17.77 -31.01
C ALA A 4 -16.36 18.06 -30.85
N ASP A 5 -16.04 19.27 -30.38
CA ASP A 5 -14.67 19.66 -30.08
C ASP A 5 -14.09 18.69 -29.03
N PRO A 6 -12.91 18.10 -29.24
CA PRO A 6 -12.24 17.26 -28.25
C PRO A 6 -12.15 17.89 -26.86
N GLU A 7 -12.05 19.22 -26.79
CA GLU A 7 -12.00 19.96 -25.52
C GLU A 7 -13.35 19.92 -24.77
N ASP A 8 -14.45 20.03 -25.50
CA ASP A 8 -15.81 19.94 -24.94
C ASP A 8 -16.09 18.54 -24.38
N LEU A 9 -15.63 17.50 -25.09
CA LEU A 9 -15.74 16.12 -24.65
C LEU A 9 -14.93 15.87 -23.37
N TYR A 10 -13.70 16.38 -23.31
CA TYR A 10 -12.84 16.28 -22.14
C TYR A 10 -13.47 16.95 -20.90
N MET A 11 -14.03 18.15 -21.09
CA MET A 11 -14.68 18.90 -20.02
C MET A 11 -15.96 18.22 -19.54
N TRP A 12 -16.76 17.67 -20.46
CA TRP A 12 -17.93 16.87 -20.12
C TRP A 12 -17.56 15.63 -19.30
N VAL A 13 -16.53 14.88 -19.71
CA VAL A 13 -16.04 13.71 -18.97
C VAL A 13 -15.63 14.08 -17.55
N LYS A 14 -14.90 15.19 -17.37
CA LYS A 14 -14.51 15.65 -16.02
C LYS A 14 -15.70 16.05 -15.16
N GLN A 15 -16.71 16.69 -15.72
CA GLN A 15 -17.93 17.05 -15.00
C GLN A 15 -18.70 15.80 -14.57
N GLN A 16 -18.89 14.84 -15.47
CA GLN A 16 -19.55 13.57 -15.15
C GLN A 16 -18.77 12.76 -14.11
N ALA A 17 -17.44 12.74 -14.19
CA ALA A 17 -16.60 12.10 -13.18
C ALA A 17 -16.80 12.74 -11.80
N LYS A 18 -16.80 14.08 -11.69
CA LYS A 18 -17.03 14.79 -10.41
C LYS A 18 -18.39 14.44 -9.78
N LEU A 19 -19.43 14.27 -10.58
CA LEU A 19 -20.77 13.92 -10.08
C LEU A 19 -20.84 12.48 -9.55
N ASN A 20 -19.97 11.59 -10.05
CA ASN A 20 -19.95 10.17 -9.71
C ASN A 20 -18.82 9.78 -8.74
N ILE A 21 -17.91 10.70 -8.40
CA ILE A 21 -16.91 10.48 -7.35
C ILE A 21 -17.58 10.66 -5.99
N SER A 22 -18.08 9.55 -5.44
CA SER A 22 -18.49 9.48 -4.03
C SER A 22 -17.30 9.06 -3.17
N THR A 23 -16.66 10.01 -2.50
CA THR A 23 -15.62 9.69 -1.51
C THR A 23 -16.28 9.39 -0.16
N ILE A 24 -16.41 8.12 0.18
CA ILE A 24 -16.78 7.73 1.54
C ILE A 24 -15.55 7.93 2.42
N LYS A 25 -15.59 8.90 3.32
CA LYS A 25 -14.51 9.14 4.28
C LYS A 25 -14.48 8.01 5.31
N THR A 26 -13.82 6.90 4.98
CA THR A 26 -13.68 5.76 5.90
C THR A 26 -12.64 6.09 6.95
N ARG A 27 -13.04 6.15 8.21
CA ARG A 27 -12.10 6.23 9.34
C ARG A 27 -11.40 4.88 9.49
N LEU A 28 -10.12 4.90 9.85
CA LEU A 28 -9.47 3.68 10.34
C LEU A 28 -10.18 3.23 11.61
N THR A 29 -10.53 1.94 11.67
CA THR A 29 -10.90 1.30 12.93
C THR A 29 -9.71 1.33 13.89
N ASP A 30 -9.95 1.21 15.18
CA ASP A 30 -8.87 1.31 16.17
C ASP A 30 -7.82 0.20 15.99
N ASP A 31 -8.24 -1.00 15.56
CA ASP A 31 -7.31 -2.07 15.18
C ASP A 31 -6.38 -1.65 14.03
N LYS A 32 -6.91 -0.96 13.00
CA LYS A 32 -6.12 -0.51 11.86
C LYS A 32 -5.16 0.62 12.24
N LYS A 33 -5.56 1.49 13.17
CA LYS A 33 -4.64 2.50 13.73
C LYS A 33 -3.50 1.83 14.48
N LYS A 34 -3.81 0.83 15.31
CA LYS A 34 -2.81 0.07 16.07
C LYS A 34 -1.82 -0.65 15.16
N ILE A 35 -2.28 -1.26 14.06
CA ILE A 35 -1.39 -1.86 13.06
C ILE A 35 -0.46 -0.80 12.46
N LYS A 36 -1.02 0.35 12.05
CA LYS A 36 -0.23 1.45 11.47
C LYS A 36 0.82 1.99 12.45
N GLU A 37 0.45 2.18 13.71
CA GLU A 37 1.36 2.60 14.79
C GLU A 37 2.46 1.55 15.04
N ASN A 38 2.12 0.26 15.03
CA ASN A 38 3.07 -0.84 15.14
C ASN A 38 4.08 -0.83 13.99
N ILE A 39 3.62 -0.67 12.75
CA ILE A 39 4.51 -0.60 11.58
C ILE A 39 5.48 0.57 11.74
N VAL A 40 5.00 1.76 12.10
CA VAL A 40 5.87 2.93 12.34
C VAL A 40 6.90 2.64 13.43
N ARG A 41 6.46 2.09 14.58
CA ARG A 41 7.34 1.73 15.70
C ARG A 41 8.41 0.73 15.26
N ILE A 42 8.02 -0.31 14.54
CA ILE A 42 8.92 -1.34 14.04
C ILE A 42 9.91 -0.70 13.06
N LEU A 43 9.46 -0.01 12.03
CA LEU A 43 10.34 0.58 11.00
C LEU A 43 11.29 1.65 11.57
N ALA A 44 10.83 2.46 12.53
CA ALA A 44 11.67 3.47 13.18
C ALA A 44 12.77 2.81 14.02
N GLY A 45 12.44 1.78 14.81
CA GLY A 45 13.35 1.17 15.78
C GLY A 45 13.90 2.22 16.74
N LYS A 46 15.23 2.47 16.70
CA LYS A 46 15.89 3.54 17.48
C LYS A 46 15.93 4.90 16.77
N GLY A 47 15.48 4.96 15.51
CA GLY A 47 15.44 6.17 14.71
C GLY A 47 14.21 7.03 14.97
N LYS A 48 14.15 8.16 14.29
CA LYS A 48 13.03 9.09 14.31
C LYS A 48 11.85 8.54 13.49
N PRO A 49 10.63 8.44 14.06
CA PRO A 49 9.45 7.95 13.34
C PRO A 49 9.15 8.72 12.04
N GLU A 50 9.44 10.01 12.02
CA GLU A 50 9.17 10.91 10.89
C GLU A 50 9.90 10.46 9.62
N ASN A 51 11.07 9.84 9.77
CA ASN A 51 11.90 9.38 8.66
C ASN A 51 11.36 8.12 7.97
N VAL A 52 10.41 7.42 8.59
CA VAL A 52 9.88 6.15 8.08
C VAL A 52 8.39 6.22 7.77
N LEU A 53 7.74 7.38 7.92
CA LEU A 53 6.29 7.50 7.75
C LEU A 53 5.82 7.09 6.35
N GLN A 54 6.57 7.47 5.31
CA GLN A 54 6.23 7.12 3.94
C GLN A 54 6.33 5.62 3.70
N ASP A 55 7.42 4.99 4.12
CA ASP A 55 7.61 3.54 4.02
C ASP A 55 6.56 2.78 4.85
N ALA A 56 6.24 3.29 6.05
CA ALA A 56 5.21 2.74 6.91
C ALA A 56 3.83 2.79 6.27
N GLU A 57 3.51 3.84 5.51
CA GLU A 57 2.25 3.92 4.77
C GLU A 57 2.14 2.80 3.74
N HIS A 58 3.18 2.60 2.93
CA HIS A 58 3.15 1.55 1.90
C HIS A 58 3.09 0.14 2.51
N VAL A 59 3.80 -0.10 3.63
CA VAL A 59 3.72 -1.38 4.35
C VAL A 59 2.32 -1.58 4.96
N PHE A 60 1.70 -0.51 5.46
CA PHE A 60 0.32 -0.55 5.97
C PHE A 60 -0.70 -0.83 4.87
N GLU A 61 -0.52 -0.26 3.68
CA GLU A 61 -1.36 -0.60 2.52
C GLU A 61 -1.22 -2.07 2.13
N ALA A 62 0.02 -2.60 2.12
CA ALA A 62 0.25 -4.01 1.85
C ALA A 62 -0.42 -4.92 2.89
N SER A 63 -0.36 -4.59 4.19
CA SER A 63 -1.05 -5.37 5.23
C SER A 63 -2.57 -5.33 5.11
N LYS A 64 -3.12 -4.25 4.53
CA LYS A 64 -4.57 -4.11 4.30
C LYS A 64 -5.08 -4.93 3.10
N TYR A 65 -4.30 -5.02 2.02
CA TYR A 65 -4.80 -5.49 0.73
C TYR A 65 -4.09 -6.70 0.13
N GLY A 66 -2.79 -6.90 0.40
CA GLY A 66 -1.96 -7.80 -0.39
C GLY A 66 -1.14 -8.80 0.40
N THR A 67 -1.05 -8.66 1.72
CA THR A 67 -0.20 -9.44 2.65
C THR A 67 1.29 -9.50 2.32
N TYR A 68 1.74 -9.21 1.10
CA TYR A 68 3.13 -9.16 0.67
C TYR A 68 3.54 -7.73 0.36
N PHE A 69 4.69 -7.32 0.88
CA PHE A 69 5.37 -6.08 0.54
C PHE A 69 6.73 -6.41 -0.08
N VAL A 70 6.85 -6.16 -1.38
CA VAL A 70 8.06 -6.49 -2.15
C VAL A 70 9.03 -5.32 -2.11
N THR A 71 10.25 -5.53 -1.61
CA THR A 71 11.27 -4.47 -1.53
C THR A 71 12.69 -5.03 -1.62
N THR A 72 13.63 -4.17 -2.02
CA THR A 72 15.07 -4.42 -1.93
C THR A 72 15.72 -3.68 -0.76
N ASP A 73 14.97 -2.87 -0.01
CA ASP A 73 15.50 -2.12 1.13
C ASP A 73 15.83 -3.06 2.30
N MET A 74 17.12 -3.25 2.53
CA MET A 74 17.63 -4.12 3.59
C MET A 74 17.25 -3.64 5.01
N ARG A 75 16.93 -2.36 5.20
CA ARG A 75 16.50 -1.82 6.49
C ARG A 75 15.09 -2.31 6.85
N ILE A 76 14.23 -2.46 5.85
CA ILE A 76 12.86 -2.99 6.02
C ILE A 76 12.91 -4.52 6.09
N LEU A 77 13.68 -5.18 5.20
CA LEU A 77 13.84 -6.64 5.19
C LEU A 77 14.35 -7.20 6.53
N LYS A 78 15.25 -6.49 7.23
CA LYS A 78 15.73 -6.89 8.56
C LYS A 78 14.62 -6.97 9.62
N ARG A 79 13.46 -6.35 9.37
CA ARG A 79 12.32 -6.29 10.28
C ARG A 79 11.16 -7.20 9.83
N GLN A 80 11.39 -8.05 8.82
CA GLN A 80 10.37 -8.89 8.22
C GLN A 80 9.64 -9.79 9.24
N THR A 81 10.37 -10.33 10.21
CA THR A 81 9.79 -11.20 11.24
C THR A 81 8.83 -10.43 12.14
N ASP A 82 9.26 -9.26 12.64
CA ASP A 82 8.45 -8.40 13.50
C ASP A 82 7.20 -7.91 12.75
N LEU A 83 7.36 -7.54 11.48
CA LEU A 83 6.25 -7.07 10.62
C LEU A 83 5.26 -8.19 10.31
N LEU A 84 5.73 -9.42 10.10
CA LEU A 84 4.84 -10.57 9.94
C LEU A 84 4.06 -10.85 11.23
N GLN A 85 4.74 -10.90 12.37
CA GLN A 85 4.14 -11.26 13.65
C GLN A 85 3.15 -10.22 14.16
N ASP A 86 3.52 -8.93 14.13
CA ASP A 86 2.72 -7.86 14.75
C ASP A 86 1.71 -7.25 13.78
N CYS A 87 1.93 -7.38 12.47
CA CYS A 87 1.19 -6.65 11.43
C CYS A 87 0.67 -7.52 10.28
N ASN A 88 0.94 -8.84 10.29
CA ASN A 88 0.51 -9.80 9.28
C ASN A 88 0.89 -9.39 7.84
N VAL A 89 2.12 -8.91 7.66
CA VAL A 89 2.67 -8.56 6.35
C VAL A 89 4.02 -9.25 6.09
N PHE A 90 4.08 -10.01 5.01
CA PHE A 90 5.28 -10.65 4.50
C PHE A 90 6.13 -9.63 3.75
N ILE A 91 7.30 -9.31 4.29
CA ILE A 91 8.29 -8.51 3.56
C ILE A 91 9.16 -9.48 2.77
N VAL A 92 9.22 -9.32 1.45
CA VAL A 92 9.96 -10.23 0.56
C VAL A 92 10.79 -9.45 -0.45
N LYS A 93 11.88 -10.05 -0.91
CA LYS A 93 12.64 -9.59 -2.06
C LYS A 93 11.89 -9.89 -3.36
N PRO A 94 12.19 -9.15 -4.45
CA PRO A 94 11.65 -9.47 -5.77
C PRO A 94 11.92 -10.92 -6.22
N SER A 95 13.10 -11.47 -5.90
CA SER A 95 13.44 -12.85 -6.23
C SER A 95 12.60 -13.88 -5.47
N GLU A 96 12.27 -13.60 -4.21
CA GLU A 96 11.41 -14.47 -3.40
C GLU A 96 9.97 -14.42 -3.92
N MET A 97 9.48 -13.22 -4.26
CA MET A 97 8.17 -13.06 -4.89
C MET A 97 8.07 -13.81 -6.23
N LEU A 98 9.13 -13.78 -7.03
CA LEU A 98 9.17 -14.53 -8.29
C LEU A 98 9.06 -16.05 -8.07
N ASN A 99 9.68 -16.57 -7.01
CA ASN A 99 9.57 -17.98 -6.66
C ASN A 99 8.15 -18.32 -6.20
N ILE A 100 7.56 -17.51 -5.30
CA ILE A 100 6.17 -17.67 -4.84
C ILE A 100 5.21 -17.70 -6.04
N TYR A 101 5.39 -16.79 -7.00
CA TYR A 101 4.57 -16.75 -8.20
C TYR A 101 4.71 -18.00 -9.08
N ARG A 102 5.95 -18.51 -9.24
CA ARG A 102 6.20 -19.75 -10.00
C ARG A 102 5.54 -20.95 -9.34
N ASP A 103 5.64 -21.06 -8.02
CA ASP A 103 5.03 -22.15 -7.25
C ASP A 103 3.51 -22.10 -7.37
N TYR A 104 2.90 -20.91 -7.25
CA TYR A 104 1.47 -20.72 -7.46
C TYR A 104 1.03 -21.11 -8.88
N LYS A 105 1.80 -20.76 -9.92
CA LYS A 105 1.46 -21.08 -11.32
C LYS A 105 1.53 -22.59 -11.61
N ASN A 106 2.35 -23.33 -10.87
CA ASN A 106 2.53 -24.76 -11.03
C ASN A 106 1.57 -25.60 -10.16
N THR A 107 0.71 -24.96 -9.37
CA THR A 107 -0.36 -25.58 -8.57
C THR A 107 -1.68 -25.54 -9.33
#